data_AF-A0AAD9LXU2-F1
#
_entry.id   AF-A0AAD9LXU2-F1
#
_cell.length_a   1.000
_cell.length_b   1.000
_cell.length_c   1.000
_cell.angle_alpha   90.00
_cell.angle_beta   90.00
_cell.angle_gamma   90.00
#
_symmetry.space_group_name_H-M   'P 1'
#
loop_
_entity.id
_entity.type
_entity.pdbx_description
1 polymer ?
#
loop_
_entity_poly.entity_id
_entity_poly.type
_entity_poly.pdbx_seq_one_letter_code
_entity_poly.pdbx_strand_id
1 'polypeptide(L)'
;MLFLTTNRMEDFDNAFYNRIHITIRYDTLKAPERTNIWRQHLTRASGRVGKSRIDGSGGVSSSPVWSEDAYRLLGQIETNGRDIRNTTRTAYGYARALDEELSIGHVLTVVRNNMEIDKHPALTGIFKRLEALERREAEIGGNSVSSN
;
A
#
# COMPACT_ATOMS: atom_id res chain seq x y z
N MET A 1 -12.02 -30.69 -3.14
CA MET A 1 -10.83 -29.83 -3.18
C MET A 1 -10.70 -29.15 -1.84
N LEU A 2 -9.58 -29.38 -1.14
CA LEU A 2 -9.30 -28.82 0.19
C LEU A 2 -8.14 -27.83 0.05
N PHE A 3 -8.25 -26.66 0.68
CA PHE A 3 -7.18 -25.67 0.77
C PHE A 3 -6.73 -25.57 2.22
N LEU A 4 -5.43 -25.74 2.46
CA LEU A 4 -4.81 -25.61 3.77
C LEU A 4 -3.77 -24.48 3.72
N THR A 5 -3.66 -23.72 4.81
CA THR A 5 -2.62 -22.69 4.98
C THR A 5 -1.87 -22.99 6.27
N THR A 6 -0.54 -22.94 6.25
CA THR A 6 0.28 -23.12 7.45
C THR A 6 1.40 -22.09 7.47
N ASN A 7 1.64 -21.50 8.64
CA ASN A 7 2.81 -20.65 8.89
C ASN A 7 4.03 -21.46 9.33
N ARG A 8 3.90 -22.80 9.41
CA ARG A 8 4.91 -23.74 9.89
C ARG A 8 4.95 -24.96 8.98
N MET A 9 5.53 -24.78 7.80
CA MET A 9 5.64 -25.85 6.80
C MET A 9 6.66 -26.93 7.24
N GLU A 10 7.65 -26.54 8.02
CA GLU A 10 8.71 -27.43 8.52
C GLU A 10 8.19 -28.42 9.58
N ASP A 11 7.12 -28.07 10.31
CA ASP A 11 6.52 -28.89 11.36
C ASP A 11 5.44 -29.86 10.81
N PHE A 12 5.24 -29.93 9.49
CA PHE A 12 4.21 -30.77 8.89
C PHE A 12 4.67 -32.24 8.80
N ASP A 13 3.88 -33.17 9.34
CA ASP A 13 4.21 -34.60 9.32
C ASP A 13 4.18 -35.19 7.88
N ASN A 14 5.10 -36.12 7.64
CA ASN A 14 5.29 -36.83 6.37
C ASN A 14 4.01 -37.55 5.89
N ALA A 15 3.15 -38.03 6.79
CA ALA A 15 1.90 -38.68 6.41
C ALA A 15 0.87 -37.72 5.77
N PHE A 16 0.99 -36.42 6.02
CA PHE A 16 0.16 -35.39 5.38
C PHE A 16 0.72 -34.95 4.02
N TYR A 17 2.06 -34.90 3.87
CA TYR A 17 2.70 -34.57 2.59
C TYR A 17 2.27 -35.50 1.45
N ASN A 18 2.10 -36.79 1.73
CA ASN A 18 1.68 -37.79 0.73
C ASN A 18 0.28 -37.52 0.14
N ARG A 19 -0.52 -36.66 0.76
CA ARG A 19 -1.87 -36.30 0.30
C ARG A 19 -1.94 -34.88 -0.27
N ILE A 20 -0.84 -34.12 -0.21
CA ILE A 20 -0.73 -32.77 -0.77
C ILE A 20 -0.21 -32.92 -2.21
N HIS A 21 -1.08 -32.60 -3.17
CA HIS A 21 -0.74 -32.71 -4.59
C HIS A 21 0.04 -31.49 -5.10
N ILE A 22 -0.17 -30.32 -4.49
CA ILE A 22 0.44 -29.05 -4.89
C ILE A 22 0.78 -28.24 -3.63
N THR A 23 2.00 -27.73 -3.57
CA THR A 23 2.43 -26.77 -2.54
C THR A 23 2.79 -25.45 -3.20
N ILE A 24 2.13 -24.36 -2.80
CA ILE A 24 2.44 -23.00 -3.24
C ILE A 24 3.17 -22.32 -2.09
N ARG A 25 4.43 -21.94 -2.32
CA ARG A 25 5.19 -21.12 -1.36
C ARG A 25 5.02 -19.64 -1.72
N TYR A 26 4.68 -18.84 -0.71
CA TYR A 26 4.63 -17.39 -0.83
C TYR A 26 5.89 -16.82 -0.17
N ASP A 27 6.85 -16.39 -0.99
CA ASP A 27 8.07 -15.75 -0.50
C ASP A 27 7.77 -14.34 0.05
N THR A 28 8.72 -13.79 0.80
CA THR A 28 8.65 -12.40 1.25
C THR A 28 8.63 -11.45 0.05
N LEU A 29 7.72 -10.47 0.10
CA LEU A 29 7.56 -9.50 -0.99
C LEU A 29 8.84 -8.70 -1.22
N LYS A 30 9.35 -8.69 -2.45
CA LYS A 30 10.46 -7.84 -2.90
C LYS A 30 9.96 -6.40 -3.07
N ALA A 31 10.89 -5.43 -3.05
CA ALA A 31 10.54 -4.02 -3.20
C ALA A 31 9.67 -3.72 -4.45
N PRO A 32 9.93 -4.27 -5.65
CA PRO A 32 9.08 -4.04 -6.83
C PRO A 32 7.65 -4.59 -6.66
N GLU A 33 7.51 -5.72 -5.96
CA GLU A 33 6.21 -6.33 -5.69
C GLU A 33 5.42 -5.47 -4.71
N ARG A 34 6.08 -4.99 -3.64
CA ARG A 34 5.49 -4.03 -2.70
C ARG A 34 5.07 -2.74 -3.39
N THR A 35 5.91 -2.18 -4.28
CA THR A 35 5.57 -1.00 -5.10
C THR A 35 4.26 -1.21 -5.86
N ASN A 36 4.11 -2.36 -6.52
CA ASN A 36 2.90 -2.67 -7.30
C ASN A 36 1.66 -2.87 -6.40
N ILE A 37 1.83 -3.51 -5.24
CA ILE A 37 0.76 -3.70 -4.27
C ILE A 37 0.33 -2.34 -3.70
N TRP A 38 1.28 -1.48 -3.32
CA TRP A 38 0.99 -0.10 -2.89
C TRP A 38 0.21 0.66 -3.95
N ARG A 39 0.67 0.65 -5.21
CA ARG A 39 -0.04 1.28 -6.33
C ARG A 39 -1.47 0.77 -6.44
N GLN A 40 -1.66 -0.55 -6.47
CA GLN A 40 -2.98 -1.14 -6.61
C GLN A 40 -3.91 -0.73 -5.46
N HIS A 41 -3.44 -0.77 -4.22
CA HIS A 41 -4.25 -0.43 -3.07
C HIS A 41 -4.57 1.06 -2.97
N LEU A 42 -3.61 1.94 -3.28
CA LEU A 42 -3.80 3.39 -3.27
C LEU A 42 -4.69 3.86 -4.41
N THR A 43 -4.44 3.40 -5.65
CA THR A 43 -5.33 3.68 -6.79
C THR A 43 -6.77 3.25 -6.49
N ARG A 44 -6.96 2.09 -5.85
CA ARG A 44 -8.29 1.63 -5.42
C ARG A 44 -8.86 2.47 -4.27
N ALA A 45 -8.06 2.92 -3.33
CA ALA A 45 -8.51 3.75 -2.22
C ALA A 45 -8.96 5.13 -2.71
N SER A 46 -8.17 5.77 -3.58
CA SER A 46 -8.49 7.07 -4.18
C SER A 46 -9.63 6.97 -5.20
N GLY A 47 -9.69 5.90 -6.01
CA GLY A 47 -10.78 5.68 -6.97
C GLY A 47 -12.16 5.41 -6.33
N ARG A 48 -12.23 5.09 -5.04
CA ARG A 48 -13.51 5.01 -4.30
C ARG A 48 -14.21 6.36 -4.17
N VAL A 49 -13.51 7.47 -4.42
CA VAL A 49 -14.10 8.82 -4.49
C VAL A 49 -15.17 8.92 -5.61
N GLY A 50 -15.11 8.07 -6.65
CA GLY A 50 -16.07 8.11 -7.77
C GLY A 50 -17.04 6.93 -7.91
N LYS A 51 -16.92 5.87 -7.09
CA LYS A 51 -17.80 4.68 -7.18
C LYS A 51 -18.36 4.30 -5.82
N SER A 52 -19.36 5.05 -5.37
CA SER A 52 -20.38 4.47 -4.51
C SER A 52 -21.08 3.37 -5.31
N ARG A 53 -20.89 2.12 -4.88
CA ARG A 53 -21.69 0.92 -5.20
C ARG A 53 -22.27 0.86 -6.63
N ILE A 54 -21.66 0.14 -7.56
CA ILE A 54 -22.36 -0.65 -8.59
C ILE A 54 -21.33 -1.56 -9.31
N ASP A 55 -21.70 -2.84 -9.37
CA ASP A 55 -21.27 -3.95 -10.24
C ASP A 55 -19.79 -4.38 -10.37
N GLY A 56 -19.64 -5.70 -10.49
CA GLY A 56 -18.40 -6.45 -10.56
C GLY A 56 -17.76 -6.47 -11.95
N SER A 57 -17.54 -5.30 -12.55
CA SER A 57 -16.78 -5.16 -13.80
C SER A 57 -15.65 -4.14 -13.66
N GLY A 58 -14.58 -4.56 -12.97
CA GLY A 58 -13.49 -3.68 -12.55
C GLY A 58 -12.39 -3.48 -13.59
N GLY A 59 -12.71 -2.94 -14.77
CA GLY A 59 -11.71 -2.41 -15.68
C GLY A 59 -11.10 -1.13 -15.08
N VAL A 60 -9.93 -1.26 -14.42
CA VAL A 60 -9.20 -0.12 -13.86
C VAL A 60 -8.24 0.40 -14.93
N SER A 61 -8.76 1.23 -15.83
CA SER A 61 -7.91 2.18 -16.56
C SER A 61 -7.95 3.48 -15.77
N SER A 62 -6.97 3.68 -14.91
CA SER A 62 -6.82 4.92 -14.14
C SER A 62 -5.35 5.32 -14.20
N SER A 63 -5.10 6.51 -14.74
CA SER A 63 -3.81 7.18 -14.60
C SER A 63 -3.32 7.09 -13.14
N PRO A 64 -2.01 6.94 -12.87
CA PRO A 64 -1.51 6.88 -11.51
C PRO A 64 -1.95 8.13 -10.75
N VAL A 65 -2.71 7.95 -9.65
CA VAL A 65 -3.17 9.07 -8.81
C VAL A 65 -1.98 9.80 -8.19
N TRP A 66 -0.91 9.06 -7.88
CA TRP A 66 0.33 9.56 -7.31
C TRP A 66 1.50 9.33 -8.25
N SER A 67 2.61 10.05 -8.04
CA SER A 67 3.82 9.89 -8.83
C SER A 67 4.45 8.49 -8.70
N GLU A 68 5.19 8.10 -9.74
CA GLU A 68 5.94 6.83 -9.74
C GLU A 68 6.95 6.76 -8.59
N ASP A 69 7.57 7.89 -8.26
CA ASP A 69 8.54 8.01 -7.17
C ASP A 69 7.90 7.74 -5.81
N ALA A 70 6.65 8.19 -5.58
CA ALA A 70 5.92 7.91 -4.35
C ALA A 70 5.72 6.40 -4.17
N TYR A 71 5.29 5.69 -5.21
CA TYR A 71 5.11 4.23 -5.14
C TYR A 71 6.45 3.51 -4.92
N ARG A 72 7.52 3.94 -5.58
CA ARG A 72 8.85 3.34 -5.41
C ARG A 72 9.39 3.52 -4.00
N LEU A 73 9.20 4.70 -3.41
CA LEU A 73 9.59 4.98 -2.03
C LEU A 73 8.79 4.14 -1.03
N LEU A 74 7.47 4.02 -1.20
CA LEU A 74 6.64 3.15 -0.37
C LEU A 74 7.03 1.67 -0.50
N GLY A 75 7.39 1.22 -1.70
CA GLY A 75 7.89 -0.14 -1.93
C GLY A 75 9.21 -0.46 -1.22
N GLN A 76 10.00 0.54 -0.84
CA GLN A 76 11.22 0.33 -0.06
C GLN A 76 10.94 0.00 1.41
N ILE A 77 9.75 0.31 1.92
CA ILE A 77 9.34 -0.05 3.28
C ILE A 77 9.08 -1.56 3.34
N GLU A 78 9.71 -2.26 4.28
CA GLU A 78 9.58 -3.71 4.45
C GLU A 78 8.23 -4.07 5.07
N THR A 79 7.19 -4.13 4.23
CA THR A 79 5.82 -4.49 4.61
C THR A 79 5.34 -5.75 3.93
N ASN A 80 4.53 -6.54 4.63
CA ASN A 80 3.74 -7.60 3.98
C ASN A 80 2.44 -7.03 3.38
N GLY A 81 1.73 -7.85 2.59
CA GLY A 81 0.50 -7.41 1.92
C GLY A 81 -0.64 -7.03 2.88
N ARG A 82 -0.69 -7.61 4.09
CA ARG A 82 -1.67 -7.26 5.12
C ARG A 82 -1.39 -5.87 5.68
N ASP A 83 -0.13 -5.53 5.92
CA ASP A 83 0.26 -4.21 6.43
C ASP A 83 -0.04 -3.13 5.40
N ILE A 84 0.27 -3.36 4.12
CA ILE A 84 -0.05 -2.42 3.03
C ILE A 84 -1.57 -2.20 2.94
N ARG A 85 -2.36 -3.28 2.94
CA ARG A 85 -3.82 -3.19 2.87
C ARG A 85 -4.40 -2.44 4.07
N ASN A 86 -3.92 -2.73 5.27
CA ASN A 86 -4.43 -2.11 6.49
C ASN A 86 -4.04 -0.64 6.54
N THR A 87 -2.79 -0.32 6.22
CA THR A 87 -2.29 1.06 6.17
C THR A 87 -3.06 1.90 5.17
N THR A 88 -3.24 1.42 3.93
CA THR A 88 -4.01 2.15 2.90
C THR A 88 -5.47 2.35 3.31
N ARG A 89 -6.10 1.36 3.94
CA ARG A 89 -7.48 1.48 4.44
C ARG A 89 -7.60 2.50 5.58
N THR A 90 -6.69 2.46 6.54
CA THR A 90 -6.70 3.40 7.68
C THR A 90 -6.36 4.81 7.21
N ALA A 91 -5.38 4.98 6.33
CA ALA A 91 -5.01 6.29 5.77
C ALA A 91 -6.17 6.91 4.99
N TYR A 92 -6.90 6.11 4.21
CA TYR A 92 -8.11 6.55 3.53
C TYR A 92 -9.20 6.97 4.52
N GLY A 93 -9.45 6.17 5.57
CA GLY A 93 -10.42 6.53 6.60
C GLY A 93 -10.04 7.83 7.33
N TYR A 94 -8.74 8.02 7.58
CA TYR A 94 -8.19 9.22 8.20
C TYR A 94 -8.39 10.46 7.32
N ALA A 95 -8.04 10.39 6.03
CA ALA A 95 -8.27 11.49 5.07
C ALA A 95 -9.75 11.88 4.99
N ARG A 96 -10.64 10.88 4.90
CA ARG A 96 -12.09 11.11 4.87
C ARG A 96 -12.63 11.74 6.15
N ALA A 97 -12.04 11.45 7.31
CA ALA A 97 -12.43 12.07 8.58
C ALA A 97 -12.01 13.54 8.65
N LEU A 98 -10.99 13.94 7.89
CA LEU A 98 -10.54 15.33 7.75
C LEU A 98 -11.21 16.08 6.58
N ASP A 99 -12.12 15.42 5.85
CA ASP A 99 -12.71 15.90 4.60
C ASP A 99 -11.66 16.24 3.51
N GLU A 100 -10.54 15.54 3.54
CA GLU A 100 -9.43 15.70 2.59
C GLU A 100 -9.37 14.54 1.59
N GLU A 101 -8.71 14.78 0.45
CA GLU A 101 -8.33 13.69 -0.46
C GLU A 101 -7.13 12.91 0.10
N LEU A 102 -7.06 11.62 -0.26
CA LEU A 102 -5.98 10.76 0.21
C LEU A 102 -4.62 11.24 -0.35
N SER A 103 -3.81 11.81 0.53
CA SER A 103 -2.45 12.27 0.25
C SER A 103 -1.37 11.35 0.84
N ILE A 104 -0.11 11.62 0.47
CA ILE A 104 1.08 10.94 1.02
C ILE A 104 1.13 11.10 2.55
N GLY A 105 0.84 12.28 3.07
CA GLY A 105 0.90 12.62 4.49
C GLY A 105 -0.04 11.77 5.35
N HIS A 106 -1.23 11.46 4.85
CA HIS A 106 -2.16 10.54 5.51
C HIS A 106 -1.57 9.13 5.63
N VAL A 107 -0.93 8.63 4.57
CA VAL A 107 -0.25 7.32 4.59
C VAL A 107 0.93 7.34 5.54
N LEU A 108 1.77 8.37 5.49
CA LEU A 108 2.92 8.52 6.39
C LEU A 108 2.50 8.56 7.86
N THR A 109 1.40 9.24 8.18
CA THR A 109 0.86 9.29 9.54
C THR A 109 0.54 7.88 10.05
N VAL A 110 -0.13 7.06 9.23
CA VAL A 110 -0.50 5.70 9.62
C VAL A 110 0.72 4.78 9.67
N VAL A 111 1.64 4.88 8.72
CA VAL A 111 2.89 4.10 8.74
C VAL A 111 3.70 4.44 9.99
N ARG A 112 3.80 5.73 10.34
CA ARG A 112 4.51 6.21 11.54
C ARG A 112 3.95 5.60 12.82
N ASN A 113 2.63 5.56 12.93
CA ASN A 113 1.97 4.99 14.09
C ASN A 113 2.10 3.45 14.15
N ASN A 114 2.08 2.77 13.01
CA ASN A 114 2.08 1.31 12.96
C ASN A 114 3.48 0.66 13.03
N MET A 115 4.55 1.38 12.64
CA MET A 115 5.88 0.79 12.47
C MET A 115 6.92 1.24 13.50
N GLU A 116 6.53 1.96 14.57
CA GLU A 116 7.46 2.43 15.61
C GLU A 116 8.76 3.03 15.00
N ILE A 117 8.63 4.03 14.12
CA ILE A 117 9.75 4.54 13.29
C ILE A 117 11.00 4.89 14.09
N ASP A 118 10.85 5.30 15.34
CA ASP A 118 11.96 5.61 16.24
C ASP A 118 12.94 4.43 16.42
N LYS A 119 12.48 3.19 16.19
CA LYS A 119 13.28 1.97 16.24
C LYS A 119 13.91 1.58 14.89
N HIS A 120 13.59 2.31 13.81
CA HIS A 120 14.03 1.99 12.45
C HIS A 120 14.66 3.20 11.73
N PRO A 121 15.94 3.52 12.02
CA PRO A 121 16.64 4.66 11.41
C PRO A 121 16.67 4.63 9.88
N ALA A 122 16.63 3.43 9.30
CA ALA A 122 16.58 3.22 7.85
C ALA A 122 15.30 3.80 7.20
N LEU A 123 14.19 3.84 7.95
CA LEU A 123 12.92 4.40 7.46
C LEU A 123 12.94 5.93 7.45
N THR A 124 13.70 6.57 8.34
CA THR A 124 13.80 8.04 8.43
C THR A 124 14.19 8.67 7.10
N GLY A 125 15.11 8.05 6.36
CA GLY A 125 15.53 8.55 5.04
C GLY A 125 14.41 8.48 3.99
N ILE A 126 13.63 7.39 3.99
CA ILE A 126 12.49 7.20 3.09
C ILE A 126 11.39 8.22 3.42
N PHE A 127 11.10 8.41 4.70
CA PHE A 127 10.09 9.37 5.16
C PHE A 127 10.40 10.80 4.76
N LYS A 128 11.63 11.27 4.98
CA LYS A 128 12.06 12.61 4.55
C LYS A 128 11.87 12.81 3.04
N ARG A 129 12.16 11.78 2.24
CA ARG A 129 11.97 11.83 0.78
C ARG A 129 10.50 11.88 0.38
N LEU A 130 9.64 11.12 1.06
CA LEU A 130 8.19 11.15 0.84
C LEU A 130 7.57 12.50 1.27
N GLU A 131 7.98 13.06 2.41
CA GLU A 131 7.55 14.39 2.86
C GLU A 131 8.00 15.49 1.88
N ALA A 132 9.23 15.41 1.36
CA ALA A 132 9.71 16.35 0.35
C ALA A 132 8.95 16.23 -0.97
N LEU A 133 8.59 15.00 -1.36
CA LEU A 133 7.79 14.73 -2.55
C LEU A 133 6.38 15.31 -2.42
N GLU A 134 5.73 15.13 -1.27
CA GLU A 134 4.40 15.69 -1.00
C GLU A 134 4.39 17.22 -1.10
N ARG A 135 5.39 17.89 -0.51
CA ARG A 135 5.51 19.36 -0.62
C ARG A 135 5.64 19.82 -2.07
N ARG A 136 6.47 19.12 -2.85
CA ARG A 136 6.65 19.41 -4.27
C ARG A 136 5.37 19.19 -5.08
N GLU A 137 4.62 18.13 -4.79
CA GLU A 137 3.34 17.86 -5.45
C GLU A 137 2.28 18.92 -5.09
N ALA A 138 2.26 19.40 -3.84
CA ALA A 138 1.38 20.48 -3.41
C ALA A 138 1.69 21.83 -4.09
N GLU A 139 2.97 22.17 -4.26
CA GLU A 139 3.40 23.38 -4.98
C GLU A 139 2.97 23.38 -6.45
N ILE A 140 3.04 22.22 -7.11
CA ILE A 140 2.61 22.06 -8.51
C ILE A 140 1.08 22.16 -8.62
N GLY A 141 0.34 21.59 -7.66
CA GLY A 141 -1.12 21.66 -7.61
C GLY A 141 -1.68 23.06 -7.29
N GLY A 142 -0.96 23.87 -6.49
CA GLY A 142 -1.39 25.24 -6.16
C GLY A 142 -1.23 26.24 -7.31
N ASN A 143 -0.27 26.03 -8.20
CA ASN A 143 0.01 26.95 -9.30
C ASN A 143 -1.01 26.90 -10.45
N SER A 144 -1.88 25.89 -10.51
CA SER A 144 -2.94 25.78 -11.52
C SER A 144 -4.23 26.54 -11.15
N VAL A 145 -4.38 26.98 -9.89
CA VAL A 145 -5.60 27.67 -9.40
C VAL A 145 -5.48 29.20 -9.48
N SER A 146 -4.27 29.75 -9.65
CA SER A 146 -4.02 31.21 -9.71
C SER A 146 -3.98 31.79 -11.13
N SER A 147 -4.45 31.04 -12.13
CA SER A 147 -4.59 31.53 -13.52
C SER A 147 -6.02 31.31 -13.99
N ASN A 148 -6.95 32.10 -13.46
CA ASN A 148 -8.22 32.46 -14.08
C ASN A 148 -8.77 33.74 -13.45
#